data_AF-A0A838F2D0-F1
#
_entry.id   AF-A0A838F2D0-F1
#
_cell.length_a   1.000
_cell.length_b   1.000
_cell.length_c   1.000
_cell.angle_alpha   90.00
_cell.angle_beta   90.00
_cell.angle_gamma   90.00
#
_symmetry.space_group_name_H-M   'P 1'
#
loop_
_entity.id
_entity.type
_entity.pdbx_description
1 polymer ?
#
loop_
_entity_poly.entity_id
_entity_poly.type
_entity_poly.pdbx_seq_one_letter_code
_entity_poly.pdbx_strand_id
1 'polypeptide(L)' 'WIDKRLFGINNEFWVSFWYQGTLFDKRYVFVTESIVEHNFTKVPMIGKRGVMIR' A
#
# COMPACT_ATOMS: atom_id res chain seq x y z
N TRP A 1 -10.57 1.85 9.80
CA TRP A 1 -10.75 3.06 8.98
C TRP A 1 -9.44 3.84 9.01
N ILE A 2 -8.93 4.28 7.85
CA ILE A 2 -7.67 5.03 7.77
C ILE A 2 -7.98 6.54 7.80
N ASP A 3 -7.16 7.32 8.51
CA ASP A 3 -7.35 8.77 8.64
C ASP A 3 -6.96 9.49 7.35
N LYS A 4 -7.87 10.28 6.78
CA LYS A 4 -7.65 11.01 5.52
C LYS A 4 -6.51 12.03 5.59
N ARG A 5 -6.17 12.52 6.78
CA ARG A 5 -5.01 13.43 6.98
C ARG A 5 -3.70 12.78 6.58
N LEU A 6 -3.62 11.45 6.66
CA LEU A 6 -2.44 10.69 6.28
C LEU A 6 -2.19 10.72 4.76
N PHE A 7 -3.20 11.00 3.93
CA PHE A 7 -3.01 11.07 2.47
C PHE A 7 -2.23 12.31 2.01
N GLY A 8 -2.11 13.32 2.87
CA GLY A 8 -1.29 14.52 2.63
C GLY A 8 0.18 14.37 3.02
N ILE A 9 0.62 13.17 3.42
CA ILE A 9 2.00 12.85 3.78
C ILE A 9 2.43 11.53 3.14
N ASN A 10 3.74 11.24 3.17
CA ASN A 10 4.24 9.93 2.78
C ASN A 10 3.73 8.87 3.77
N ASN A 11 3.15 7.79 3.25
CA ASN A 11 2.68 6.66 4.04
C ASN A 11 3.63 5.48 3.87
N GLU A 12 4.19 4.99 4.97
CA GLU A 12 5.03 3.79 4.98
C GLU A 12 4.28 2.64 5.69
N PHE A 13 4.13 1.51 5.00
CA PHE A 13 3.49 0.31 5.52
C PHE A 13 4.49 -0.85 5.53
N TRP A 14 4.57 -1.56 6.65
CA TRP A 14 5.34 -2.79 6.77
C TRP A 14 4.40 -3.99 6.73
N VAL A 15 4.72 -4.94 5.87
CA VAL A 15 4.04 -6.24 5.82
C VAL A 15 5.05 -7.29 6.26
N SER A 16 4.89 -7.75 7.49
CA SER A 16 5.73 -8.78 8.09
C SER A 16 4.92 -10.08 8.23
N PHE A 17 5.49 -11.20 7.81
CA PHE A 17 4.88 -12.53 7.96
C PHE A 17 5.93 -13.62 8.11
N TRP A 18 5.58 -14.68 8.82
CA TRP A 18 6.42 -15.88 8.94
C TRP A 18 6.10 -16.86 7.82
N TYR A 19 7.13 -17.39 7.17
CA TYR A 19 7.00 -18.49 6.23
C TYR A 19 8.17 -19.46 6.43
N GLN A 20 7.85 -20.74 6.68
CA GLN A 20 8.83 -21.80 6.95
C GLN A 20 9.88 -21.44 8.02
N GLY A 21 9.45 -20.77 9.10
CA GLY A 21 10.34 -20.39 10.20
C GLY A 21 11.27 -19.20 9.89
N THR A 22 11.10 -18.56 8.74
CA THR A 22 11.80 -17.31 8.40
C THR A 22 10.81 -16.14 8.47
N LEU A 23 11.21 -15.04 9.11
CA LEU A 23 10.45 -13.79 9.12
C LEU A 23 10.75 -13.03 7.83
N PHE A 24 9.72 -12.84 7.01
CA PHE A 24 9.75 -11.98 5.85
C PHE A 24 9.17 -10.62 6.23
N ASP A 25 9.86 -9.56 5.84
CA ASP A 25 9.38 -8.20 6.00
C ASP A 25 9.50 -7.48 4.65
N LYS A 26 8.44 -6.78 4.27
CA LYS A 26 8.46 -5.90 3.10
C LYS A 26 7.85 -4.55 3.45
N ARG A 27 8.64 -3.51 3.21
CA ARG A 27 8.22 -2.11 3.31
C ARG A 27 7.61 -1.63 1.98
N TYR A 28 6.48 -0.93 2.09
CA TYR A 28 5.77 -0.26 1.01
C TYR A 28 5.69 1.23 1.32
N VAL A 29 6.15 2.07 0.40
CA VAL A 29 6.13 3.53 0.55
C VAL A 29 5.18 4.11 -0.50
N PHE A 30 4.14 4.79 -0.04
CA PHE A 30 3.23 5.59 -0.86
C PHE A 30 3.58 7.05 -0.66
N VAL A 31 4.13 7.68 -1.69
CA VAL A 31 4.42 9.12 -1.67
C VAL A 31 3.12 9.93 -1.55
N THR A 32 3.21 11.14 -1.00
CA THR A 32 2.08 12.08 -0.98
C THR A 32 1.44 12.18 -2.37
N GLU A 33 0.11 12.32 -2.40
CA GLU A 33 -0.69 12.38 -3.64
C GLU A 33 -0.74 11.08 -4.47
N SER A 34 -0.05 10.00 -4.06
CA SER A 34 -0.19 8.71 -4.75
C SER A 34 -1.52 8.02 -4.46
N ILE A 35 -2.07 8.19 -3.25
CA ILE A 35 -3.36 7.62 -2.80
C ILE A 35 -4.52 8.57 -3.15
N VAL A 36 -4.67 8.88 -4.44
CA VAL A 36 -5.77 9.70 -4.97
C VAL A 36 -6.55 8.93 -6.03
N GLU A 37 -7.83 9.24 -6.16
CA GLU A 37 -8.75 8.49 -7.03
C GLU A 37 -8.31 8.45 -8.50
N HIS A 38 -7.62 9.50 -8.97
CA HIS A 38 -7.06 9.58 -10.32
C HIS A 38 -6.00 8.51 -10.59
N ASN A 39 -5.29 8.04 -9.56
CA ASN A 39 -4.25 7.01 -9.66
C ASN A 39 -4.80 5.59 -9.48
N PHE A 40 -6.11 5.43 -9.36
CA PHE A 40 -6.70 4.13 -9.10
C PHE A 40 -6.67 3.28 -10.37
N THR A 41 -6.13 2.07 -10.23
CA THR A 41 -6.13 1.04 -11.26
C THR A 41 -6.83 -0.23 -10.74
N LYS A 42 -7.04 -1.20 -11.63
CA LYS A 42 -7.51 -2.53 -11.24
C LYS A 42 -6.32 -3.33 -10.71
N VAL A 43 -6.36 -3.72 -9.44
CA VAL A 43 -5.33 -4.56 -8.82
C VAL A 43 -5.53 -6.01 -9.28
N PRO A 44 -4.62 -6.59 -10.09
CA PRO A 44 -4.87 -7.87 -10.76
C PRO A 44 -5.10 -9.04 -9.81
N MET A 45 -4.39 -9.07 -8.67
CA MET A 45 -4.40 -10.20 -7.73
C MET A 45 -5.70 -10.33 -6.93
N ILE A 46 -6.38 -9.21 -6.69
CA ILE A 46 -7.59 -9.18 -5.85
C ILE A 46 -8.83 -8.70 -6.62
N GLY A 47 -8.68 -8.26 -7.88
CA GLY A 47 -9.76 -7.80 -8.73
C GLY A 47 -10.46 -6.52 -8.25
N LYS A 48 -9.85 -5.77 -7.33
CA LYS A 48 -10.43 -4.54 -6.74
C LYS A 48 -9.76 -3.28 -7.27
N ARG A 49 -10.48 -2.16 -7.20
CA ARG A 49 -9.96 -0.83 -7.51
C ARG A 49 -9.04 -0.38 -6.36
N GLY A 50 -7.84 0.11 -6.69
CA GLY A 50 -6.86 0.55 -5.71
C GLY A 50 -5.63 1.17 -6.37
N VAL A 51 -4.61 1.48 -5.57
CA VAL A 51 -3.33 2.03 -6.04
C VAL A 51 -2.27 0.93 -6.05
N MET A 52 -1.51 0.85 -7.14
CA MET A 52 -0.37 -0.06 -7.29
C MET A 52 0.92 0.74 -7.06
N ILE A 53 1.81 0.22 -6.22
CA ILE A 53 3.18 0.73 -6.12
C ILE A 53 3.97 0.14 -7.30
N ARG A 54 4.69 1.01 -8.03
CA ARG A 54 5.62 0.61 -9.09
C ARG A 54 7.00 0.31 -8.52
#